data_AF-A0A969L979-F1
#
_entry.id   AF-A0A969L979-F1
#
_cell.length_a   1.000
_cell.length_b   1.000
_cell.length_c   1.000
_cell.angle_alpha   90.00
_cell.angle_beta   90.00
_cell.angle_gamma   90.00
#
_symmetry.space_group_name_H-M   'P 1'
#
loop_
_entity.id
_entity.type
_entity.pdbx_description
1 polymer ?
#
loop_
_entity_poly.entity_id
_entity_poly.type
_entity_poly.pdbx_seq_one_letter_code
_entity_poly.pdbx_strand_id
1 'polypeptide(L)'
;MNASEGEKSVTFVLVHGGWHGGWCWKKLTPLVQATGHTVLTPTLTGMGERAHLLNPEIDLDLHIQDIVAVLEYEDLREVVLVGHSYGGMVIAGVAERATERLAHLVYLDAFLPENGKALQDYAFLPPTRDDDGWRVLPYTGSPGMFGVTDGRGSGLDGTAHRRSTHQDIYTTAAPFRRFSSDVATDIYSV
;
A
#
# COMPACT_ATOMS: atom_id res chain seq x y z
N MET A 1 -16.44 -37.38 -16.54
CA MET A 1 -16.52 -35.91 -16.40
C MET A 1 -15.10 -35.45 -16.17
N ASN A 2 -14.52 -34.74 -17.13
CA ASN A 2 -13.13 -34.31 -17.07
C ASN A 2 -12.99 -33.26 -15.98
N ALA A 3 -11.99 -33.43 -15.11
CA ALA A 3 -11.51 -32.35 -14.27
C ALA A 3 -11.14 -31.18 -15.19
N SER A 4 -11.80 -30.03 -15.01
CA SER A 4 -11.36 -28.78 -15.63
C SER A 4 -9.90 -28.54 -15.20
N GLU A 5 -9.06 -28.12 -16.15
CA GLU A 5 -7.69 -27.68 -15.88
C GLU A 5 -7.67 -26.82 -14.61
N GLY A 6 -6.84 -27.21 -13.64
CA GLY A 6 -6.79 -26.57 -12.33
C GLY A 6 -6.48 -25.09 -12.49
N GLU A 7 -7.40 -24.23 -12.07
CA GLU A 7 -7.22 -22.78 -12.11
C GLU A 7 -5.94 -22.41 -11.36
N LYS A 8 -5.00 -21.74 -12.04
CA LYS A 8 -3.66 -21.45 -11.50
C LYS A 8 -3.83 -20.59 -10.25
N SER A 9 -3.32 -21.06 -9.10
CA SER A 9 -3.31 -20.28 -7.87
C SER A 9 -2.43 -19.04 -8.05
N VAL A 10 -2.97 -17.87 -7.71
CA VAL A 10 -2.28 -16.58 -7.78
C VAL A 10 -1.92 -16.14 -6.37
N THR A 11 -0.74 -15.54 -6.21
CA THR A 11 -0.31 -14.91 -4.95
C THR A 11 -0.48 -13.40 -5.04
N PHE A 12 -1.33 -12.86 -4.17
CA PHE A 12 -1.53 -11.42 -4.01
C PHE A 12 -0.75 -10.91 -2.80
N VAL A 13 -0.06 -9.79 -2.98
CA VAL A 13 0.51 -9.01 -1.88
C VAL A 13 -0.20 -7.66 -1.85
N LEU A 14 -0.96 -7.40 -0.78
CA LEU A 14 -1.81 -6.22 -0.66
C LEU A 14 -1.16 -5.19 0.27
N VAL A 15 -0.64 -4.10 -0.32
CA VAL A 15 0.04 -3.00 0.37
C VAL A 15 -0.97 -1.91 0.73
N HIS A 16 -1.09 -1.65 2.03
CA HIS A 16 -2.04 -0.68 2.55
C HIS A 16 -1.62 0.78 2.29
N GLY A 17 -2.60 1.69 2.41
CA GLY A 17 -2.38 3.13 2.29
C GLY A 17 -1.93 3.80 3.59
N GLY A 18 -1.92 5.13 3.58
CA GLY A 18 -1.56 5.94 4.74
C GLY A 18 -2.50 5.69 5.91
N TRP A 19 -1.96 5.83 7.12
CA TRP A 19 -2.64 5.59 8.40
C TRP A 19 -3.23 4.18 8.63
N HIS A 20 -3.06 3.25 7.70
CA HIS A 20 -3.59 1.88 7.83
C HIS A 20 -2.53 0.88 8.28
N GLY A 21 -2.93 -0.38 8.45
CA GLY A 21 -2.05 -1.54 8.50
C GLY A 21 -2.65 -2.67 7.67
N GLY A 22 -1.99 -3.83 7.63
CA GLY A 22 -2.49 -5.02 6.91
C GLY A 22 -3.92 -5.43 7.30
N TRP A 23 -4.34 -5.07 8.52
CA TRP A 23 -5.70 -5.27 9.02
C TRP A 23 -6.81 -4.68 8.14
N CYS A 24 -6.53 -3.67 7.30
CA CYS A 24 -7.54 -3.05 6.43
C CYS A 24 -8.11 -4.06 5.40
N TRP A 25 -7.33 -5.08 5.05
CA TRP A 25 -7.71 -6.13 4.11
C TRP A 25 -8.48 -7.29 4.74
N LYS A 26 -8.69 -7.29 6.07
CA LYS A 26 -9.25 -8.43 6.82
C LYS A 26 -10.58 -8.96 6.26
N LYS A 27 -11.41 -8.10 5.66
CA LYS A 27 -12.68 -8.52 5.04
C LYS A 27 -12.50 -9.09 3.63
N LEU A 28 -11.49 -8.62 2.89
CA LEU A 28 -11.21 -9.05 1.52
C LEU A 28 -10.44 -10.38 1.49
N THR A 29 -9.45 -10.54 2.37
CA THR A 29 -8.59 -11.74 2.43
C THR A 29 -9.35 -13.06 2.34
N PRO A 30 -10.37 -13.35 3.17
CA PRO A 30 -11.09 -14.62 3.10
C PRO A 30 -11.89 -14.81 1.81
N LEU A 31 -12.34 -13.73 1.17
CA LEU A 31 -13.09 -13.81 -0.09
C LEU A 31 -12.18 -14.23 -1.24
N VAL A 32 -10.97 -13.67 -1.30
CA VAL A 32 -9.96 -14.02 -2.31
C VAL A 32 -9.39 -15.42 -2.05
N GLN A 33 -9.16 -15.78 -0.78
CA GLN A 33 -8.70 -17.13 -0.44
C GLN A 33 -9.73 -18.21 -0.79
N ALA A 34 -11.03 -17.90 -0.66
CA ALA A 34 -12.10 -18.82 -1.04
C ALA A 34 -12.13 -19.15 -2.55
N THR A 35 -11.50 -18.33 -3.40
CA THR A 35 -11.34 -18.62 -4.84
C THR A 35 -10.05 -19.41 -5.15
N GLY A 36 -9.33 -19.89 -4.14
CA GLY A 36 -8.12 -20.71 -4.32
C GLY A 36 -6.82 -19.92 -4.50
N HIS A 37 -6.83 -18.62 -4.19
CA HIS A 37 -5.65 -17.75 -4.28
C HIS A 37 -5.00 -17.53 -2.91
N THR A 38 -3.71 -17.20 -2.92
CA THR A 38 -2.95 -16.84 -1.72
C THR A 38 -2.92 -15.33 -1.55
N VAL A 39 -3.01 -14.85 -0.31
CA VAL A 39 -3.05 -13.41 0.00
C VAL A 39 -2.15 -13.11 1.19
N LEU A 40 -1.20 -12.20 1.00
CA LEU A 40 -0.39 -11.62 2.06
C LEU A 40 -0.78 -10.15 2.23
N THR A 41 -0.84 -9.70 3.48
CA THR A 41 -1.25 -8.34 3.85
C THR A 41 -0.21 -7.75 4.82
N PRO A 42 1.03 -7.53 4.37
CA PRO A 42 2.08 -7.03 5.24
C PRO A 42 1.73 -5.64 5.77
N THR A 43 2.13 -5.37 7.01
CA THR A 43 2.03 -4.04 7.62
C THR A 43 3.38 -3.35 7.52
N LEU A 44 3.35 -2.14 6.99
CA LEU A 44 4.51 -1.27 6.85
C LEU A 44 5.08 -0.85 8.22
N THR A 45 6.39 -0.66 8.31
CA THR A 45 7.10 -0.28 9.54
C THR A 45 6.58 1.04 10.11
N GLY A 46 6.30 1.09 11.41
CA GLY A 46 5.70 2.28 12.06
C GLY A 46 4.19 2.42 11.88
N MET A 47 3.52 1.48 11.21
CA MET A 47 2.08 1.55 10.91
C MET A 47 1.29 0.43 11.59
N GLY A 48 -0.01 0.63 11.83
CA GLY A 48 -0.90 -0.40 12.37
C GLY A 48 -0.37 -1.04 13.68
N GLU A 49 -0.32 -2.37 13.74
CA GLU A 49 0.23 -3.10 14.89
C GLU A 49 1.74 -2.89 15.12
N ARG A 50 2.44 -2.29 14.13
CA ARG A 50 3.85 -1.90 14.20
C ARG A 50 4.04 -0.43 14.58
N ALA A 51 2.98 0.27 15.04
CA ALA A 51 3.05 1.69 15.43
C ALA A 51 4.08 2.02 16.51
N HIS A 52 4.45 1.04 17.35
CA HIS A 52 5.51 1.19 18.35
C HIS A 52 6.91 1.39 17.74
N LEU A 53 7.08 1.14 16.43
CA LEU A 53 8.32 1.38 15.70
C LEU A 53 8.37 2.79 15.07
N LEU A 54 7.28 3.56 15.12
CA LEU A 54 7.19 4.85 14.45
C LEU A 54 8.24 5.83 14.99
N ASN A 55 9.10 6.33 14.11
CA ASN A 55 10.15 7.29 14.43
C ASN A 55 10.52 8.14 13.19
N PRO A 56 11.17 9.31 13.36
CA PRO A 56 11.55 10.27 12.30
C PRO A 56 12.45 9.75 11.18
N GLU A 57 13.02 8.55 11.31
CA GLU A 57 13.94 7.96 10.33
C GLU A 57 13.20 7.09 9.29
N ILE A 58 11.88 6.90 9.45
CA ILE A 58 11.05 6.14 8.52
C ILE A 58 10.73 6.99 7.28
N ASP A 59 11.10 6.49 6.10
CA ASP A 59 10.82 7.14 4.82
C ASP A 59 10.15 6.19 3.81
N LEU A 60 9.98 6.68 2.57
CA LEU A 60 9.41 5.88 1.48
C LEU A 60 10.30 4.67 1.14
N ASP A 61 11.63 4.82 1.24
CA ASP A 61 12.61 3.79 0.91
C ASP A 61 12.48 2.59 1.85
N LEU A 62 12.35 2.86 3.15
CA LEU A 62 12.14 1.84 4.16
C LEU A 62 10.83 1.08 3.92
N HIS A 63 9.76 1.77 3.54
CA HIS A 63 8.50 1.13 3.20
C HIS A 63 8.55 0.29 1.92
N ILE A 64 9.32 0.71 0.92
CA ILE A 64 9.63 -0.12 -0.25
C ILE A 64 10.40 -1.37 0.20
N GLN A 65 11.39 -1.20 1.06
CA GLN A 65 12.22 -2.28 1.58
C GLN A 65 11.41 -3.29 2.41
N ASP A 66 10.43 -2.84 3.19
CA ASP A 66 9.51 -3.73 3.92
C ASP A 66 8.86 -4.76 2.98
N ILE A 67 8.40 -4.31 1.80
CA ILE A 67 7.71 -5.18 0.84
C ILE A 67 8.70 -6.01 0.02
N VAL A 68 9.83 -5.44 -0.41
CA VAL A 68 10.90 -6.23 -1.06
C VAL A 68 11.36 -7.37 -0.16
N ALA A 69 11.52 -7.12 1.14
CA ALA A 69 11.87 -8.15 2.11
C ALA A 69 10.79 -9.24 2.20
N VAL A 70 9.50 -8.89 2.19
CA VAL A 70 8.42 -9.89 2.13
C VAL A 70 8.54 -10.76 0.89
N LEU A 71 8.75 -10.16 -0.29
CA LEU A 71 8.92 -10.91 -1.54
C LEU A 71 10.15 -11.82 -1.52
N GLU A 72 11.24 -11.36 -0.90
CA GLU A 72 12.51 -12.07 -0.82
C GLU A 72 12.47 -13.24 0.16
N TYR A 73 12.11 -12.97 1.41
CA TYR A 73 12.20 -13.94 2.51
C TYR A 73 11.08 -14.99 2.48
N GLU A 74 9.94 -14.68 1.88
CA GLU A 74 8.89 -15.66 1.59
C GLU A 74 9.10 -16.36 0.22
N ASP A 75 10.21 -16.05 -0.48
CA ASP A 75 10.57 -16.54 -1.82
C ASP A 75 9.45 -16.43 -2.87
N LEU A 76 8.69 -15.33 -2.83
CA LEU A 76 7.53 -15.14 -3.72
C LEU A 76 7.99 -14.80 -5.14
N ARG A 77 7.28 -15.34 -6.13
CA ARG A 77 7.43 -15.06 -7.58
C ARG A 77 6.06 -14.96 -8.21
N GLU A 78 5.99 -14.36 -9.41
CA GLU A 78 4.74 -14.19 -10.17
C GLU A 78 3.65 -13.49 -9.34
N VAL A 79 4.05 -12.54 -8.50
CA VAL A 79 3.15 -11.88 -7.55
C VAL A 79 2.29 -10.83 -8.24
N VAL A 80 1.00 -10.80 -7.91
CA VAL A 80 0.15 -9.64 -8.16
C VAL A 80 0.31 -8.68 -6.98
N LEU A 81 1.05 -7.60 -7.19
CA LEU A 81 1.33 -6.60 -6.17
C LEU A 81 0.30 -5.48 -6.26
N VAL A 82 -0.51 -5.34 -5.22
CA VAL A 82 -1.62 -4.37 -5.16
C VAL A 82 -1.28 -3.29 -4.15
N GLY A 83 -1.36 -2.02 -4.54
CA GLY A 83 -1.19 -0.89 -3.63
C GLY A 83 -2.44 -0.03 -3.58
N HIS A 84 -2.88 0.34 -2.37
CA HIS A 84 -4.01 1.24 -2.17
C HIS A 84 -3.56 2.61 -1.66
N SER A 85 -4.11 3.69 -2.21
CA SER A 85 -3.79 5.07 -1.81
C SER A 85 -2.27 5.32 -1.83
N TYR A 86 -1.69 5.73 -0.69
CA TYR A 86 -0.22 5.85 -0.49
C TYR A 86 0.55 4.58 -0.91
N GLY A 87 -0.03 3.40 -0.77
CA GLY A 87 0.57 2.14 -1.21
C GLY A 87 0.99 2.14 -2.68
N GLY A 88 0.37 2.98 -3.52
CA GLY A 88 0.80 3.20 -4.91
C GLY A 88 2.23 3.74 -5.04
N MET A 89 2.66 4.62 -4.13
CA MET A 89 4.05 5.09 -4.05
C MET A 89 5.02 3.95 -3.72
N VAL A 90 4.61 3.09 -2.79
CA VAL A 90 5.41 1.96 -2.30
C VAL A 90 5.56 0.91 -3.39
N ILE A 91 4.47 0.46 -4.02
CA ILE A 91 4.54 -0.59 -5.03
C ILE A 91 5.30 -0.14 -6.29
N ALA A 92 5.28 1.16 -6.61
CA ALA A 92 6.11 1.71 -7.69
C ALA A 92 7.60 1.50 -7.40
N GLY A 93 8.04 1.76 -6.16
CA GLY A 93 9.43 1.51 -5.77
C GLY A 93 9.78 0.03 -5.66
N VAL A 94 8.84 -0.83 -5.29
CA VAL A 94 9.04 -2.28 -5.29
C VAL A 94 9.25 -2.79 -6.71
N ALA A 95 8.48 -2.31 -7.68
CA ALA A 95 8.63 -2.68 -9.09
C ALA A 95 10.03 -2.31 -9.61
N GLU A 96 10.61 -1.18 -9.19
CA GLU A 96 11.98 -0.81 -9.57
C GLU A 96 13.07 -1.73 -8.96
N ARG A 97 12.78 -2.41 -7.83
CA ARG A 97 13.78 -3.21 -7.10
C ARG A 97 13.66 -4.72 -7.28
N ALA A 98 12.46 -5.20 -7.58
CA ALA A 98 12.13 -6.62 -7.56
C ALA A 98 11.18 -7.00 -8.70
N THR A 99 11.29 -6.33 -9.86
CA THR A 99 10.38 -6.53 -11.00
C THR A 99 10.32 -8.00 -11.44
N GLU A 100 11.42 -8.75 -11.31
CA GLU A 100 11.55 -10.15 -11.68
C GLU A 100 10.69 -11.09 -10.81
N ARG A 101 10.12 -10.58 -9.71
CA ARG A 101 9.22 -11.31 -8.81
C ARG A 101 7.75 -11.00 -9.06
N LEU A 102 7.44 -10.03 -9.91
CA LEU A 102 6.10 -9.50 -10.11
C LEU A 102 5.52 -10.00 -11.43
N ALA A 103 4.29 -10.52 -11.39
CA ALA A 103 3.49 -10.77 -12.59
C ALA A 103 2.71 -9.52 -13.00
N HIS A 104 2.12 -8.80 -12.02
CA HIS A 104 1.29 -7.63 -12.27
C HIS A 104 1.40 -6.60 -11.13
N LEU A 105 1.18 -5.34 -11.49
CA LEU A 105 1.11 -4.21 -10.56
C LEU A 105 -0.30 -3.61 -10.62
N VAL A 106 -0.98 -3.49 -9.48
CA VAL A 106 -2.38 -3.00 -9.42
C VAL A 106 -2.46 -1.78 -8.51
N TYR A 107 -2.90 -0.67 -9.07
CA TYR A 107 -3.19 0.57 -8.34
C TYR A 107 -4.67 0.63 -8.00
N LEU A 108 -5.01 0.42 -6.73
CA LEU A 108 -6.39 0.46 -6.24
C LEU A 108 -6.64 1.80 -5.54
N ASP A 109 -7.30 2.75 -6.22
CA ASP A 109 -7.50 4.13 -5.71
C ASP A 109 -6.19 4.72 -5.15
N ALA A 110 -5.11 4.58 -5.91
CA ALA A 110 -3.74 4.78 -5.45
C ALA A 110 -2.98 5.85 -6.24
N PHE A 111 -1.96 6.43 -5.59
CA PHE A 111 -1.08 7.37 -6.25
C PHE A 111 -0.15 6.66 -7.23
N LEU A 112 -0.07 7.17 -8.45
CA LEU A 112 0.89 6.74 -9.46
C LEU A 112 2.00 7.80 -9.54
N PRO A 113 3.17 7.58 -8.91
CA PRO A 113 4.20 8.60 -8.87
C PRO A 113 4.90 8.82 -10.21
N GLU A 114 5.14 10.08 -10.53
CA GLU A 114 6.13 10.48 -11.52
C GLU A 114 7.53 10.50 -10.89
N ASN A 115 8.55 10.29 -11.71
CA ASN A 115 9.93 10.34 -11.24
C ASN A 115 10.25 11.73 -10.63
N GLY A 116 10.83 11.74 -9.43
CA GLY A 116 11.18 12.95 -8.70
C GLY A 116 10.04 13.58 -7.92
N LYS A 117 8.80 13.04 -7.99
CA LYS A 117 7.65 13.56 -7.24
C LYS A 117 7.46 12.82 -5.92
N ALA A 118 7.13 13.58 -4.89
CA ALA A 118 6.68 13.07 -3.61
C ALA A 118 5.15 12.96 -3.59
N LEU A 119 4.58 12.18 -2.65
CA LEU A 119 3.12 12.11 -2.49
C LEU A 119 2.52 13.50 -2.27
N GLN A 120 3.23 14.36 -1.52
CA GLN A 120 2.80 15.72 -1.23
C GLN A 120 2.62 16.59 -2.48
N ASP A 121 3.29 16.29 -3.58
CA ASP A 121 3.11 17.02 -4.85
C ASP A 121 1.73 16.76 -5.49
N TYR A 122 1.04 15.69 -5.08
CA TYR A 122 -0.30 15.31 -5.54
C TYR A 122 -1.41 15.67 -4.54
N ALA A 123 -1.04 16.00 -3.30
CA ALA A 123 -2.01 16.23 -2.23
C ALA A 123 -2.65 17.63 -2.36
N PHE A 124 -3.98 17.68 -2.33
CA PHE A 124 -4.74 18.94 -2.40
C PHE A 124 -4.70 19.75 -1.11
N LEU A 125 -4.33 19.14 0.01
CA LEU A 125 -4.21 19.79 1.32
C LEU A 125 -2.87 19.44 1.97
N PRO A 126 -2.23 20.39 2.66
CA PRO A 126 -1.05 20.08 3.45
C PRO A 126 -1.40 19.07 4.55
N PRO A 127 -0.50 18.13 4.87
CA PRO A 127 -0.74 17.18 5.93
C PRO A 127 -0.87 17.88 7.28
N THR A 128 -1.90 17.53 8.06
CA THR A 128 -2.00 17.93 9.46
C THR A 128 -0.93 17.20 10.26
N ARG A 129 -0.18 17.94 11.07
CA ARG A 129 0.94 17.41 11.86
C ARG A 129 0.68 17.55 13.36
N ASP A 130 1.33 16.72 14.16
CA ASP A 130 1.40 16.89 15.61
C ASP A 130 2.30 18.06 16.01
N ASP A 131 2.38 18.32 17.32
CA ASP A 131 3.19 19.41 17.88
C ASP A 131 4.69 19.25 17.60
N ASP A 132 5.17 18.00 17.52
CA ASP A 132 6.56 17.68 17.14
C ASP A 132 6.83 17.90 15.64
N GLY A 133 5.79 18.10 14.83
CA GLY A 133 5.87 18.55 13.44
C GLY A 133 6.27 17.48 12.42
N TRP A 134 6.46 16.22 12.84
CA TRP A 134 6.89 15.14 11.96
C TRP A 134 5.86 14.01 11.83
N ARG A 135 4.91 13.86 12.77
CA ARG A 135 3.84 12.87 12.63
C ARG A 135 2.67 13.46 11.88
N VAL A 136 2.34 12.86 10.75
CA VAL A 136 1.12 13.14 9.99
C VAL A 136 -0.06 12.48 10.67
N LEU A 137 -1.01 13.29 11.13
CA LEU A 137 -2.22 12.84 11.82
C LEU A 137 -3.17 12.14 10.85
N PRO A 138 -3.88 11.08 11.27
CA PRO A 138 -4.97 10.51 10.49
C PRO A 138 -6.00 11.58 10.11
N TYR A 139 -6.49 11.54 8.88
CA TYR A 139 -7.54 12.45 8.44
C TYR A 139 -8.82 12.23 9.26
N THR A 140 -9.30 13.30 9.91
CA THR A 140 -10.49 13.29 10.79
C THR A 140 -11.70 13.99 10.18
N GLY A 141 -11.58 14.50 8.96
CA GLY A 141 -12.68 15.16 8.26
C GLY A 141 -13.68 14.18 7.65
N SER A 142 -14.58 14.71 6.81
CA SER A 142 -15.69 13.93 6.25
C SER A 142 -15.19 12.77 5.36
N PRO A 143 -15.73 11.54 5.54
CA PRO A 143 -15.47 10.40 4.65
C PRO A 143 -15.79 10.70 3.18
N GLY A 144 -16.74 11.61 2.93
CA GLY A 144 -17.12 12.04 1.58
C GLY A 144 -15.98 12.68 0.80
N MET A 145 -14.91 13.15 1.48
CA MET A 145 -13.68 13.59 0.80
C MET A 145 -13.04 12.46 -0.02
N PHE A 146 -13.25 11.20 0.38
CA PHE A 146 -12.77 10.00 -0.32
C PHE A 146 -13.90 9.29 -1.09
N GLY A 147 -14.98 9.99 -1.42
CA GLY A 147 -16.08 9.43 -2.22
C GLY A 147 -16.97 8.44 -1.45
N VAL A 148 -16.84 8.32 -0.13
CA VAL A 148 -17.72 7.47 0.69
C VAL A 148 -19.07 8.18 0.84
N THR A 149 -20.06 7.73 0.06
CA THR A 149 -21.40 8.35 -0.01
C THR A 149 -22.48 7.63 0.78
N ASP A 150 -22.26 6.38 1.20
CA ASP A 150 -23.19 5.67 2.07
C ASP A 150 -22.75 5.67 3.54
N GLY A 151 -23.73 5.67 4.45
CA GLY A 151 -23.47 5.52 5.89
C GLY A 151 -23.19 4.07 6.30
N ARG A 152 -23.07 3.14 5.35
CA ARG A 152 -23.02 1.69 5.57
C ARG A 152 -21.84 1.06 4.83
N GLY A 153 -20.64 1.41 5.23
CA GLY A 153 -19.44 0.89 4.58
C GLY A 153 -18.17 1.61 4.93
N SER A 154 -18.27 2.81 5.50
CA SER A 154 -17.10 3.68 5.75
C SER A 154 -15.98 3.03 6.56
N GLY A 155 -16.23 1.98 7.35
CA GLY A 155 -15.29 1.51 8.38
C GLY A 155 -14.99 2.58 9.44
N LEU A 156 -15.53 3.79 9.26
CA LEU A 156 -15.46 4.93 10.14
C LEU A 156 -16.60 4.91 11.15
N ASP A 157 -17.26 3.76 11.34
CA ASP A 157 -18.13 3.43 12.49
C ASP A 157 -17.39 3.42 13.84
N GLY A 158 -16.15 3.91 13.84
CA GLY A 158 -15.21 3.95 14.96
C GLY A 158 -14.10 2.92 14.84
N THR A 159 -14.23 1.83 14.07
CA THR A 159 -13.18 0.78 14.04
C THR A 159 -11.96 1.11 13.19
N ALA A 160 -12.11 1.62 11.97
CA ALA A 160 -10.98 2.05 11.14
C ALA A 160 -10.29 3.27 11.76
N HIS A 161 -11.08 4.26 12.22
CA HIS A 161 -10.54 5.43 12.91
C HIS A 161 -9.78 5.09 14.20
N ARG A 162 -10.26 4.14 15.01
CA ARG A 162 -9.54 3.68 16.22
C ARG A 162 -8.25 2.91 15.92
N ARG A 163 -8.13 2.33 14.73
CA ARG A 163 -6.94 1.57 14.31
C ARG A 163 -6.01 2.37 13.41
N SER A 164 -6.41 3.60 13.05
CA SER A 164 -5.55 4.49 12.30
C SER A 164 -4.37 4.92 13.15
N THR A 165 -3.18 4.85 12.57
CA THR A 165 -1.93 5.23 13.25
C THR A 165 -1.36 6.45 12.57
N HIS A 166 -0.61 7.25 13.32
CA HIS A 166 0.22 8.30 12.73
C HIS A 166 1.16 7.75 11.67
N GLN A 167 1.49 8.58 10.70
CA GLN A 167 2.46 8.28 9.66
C GLN A 167 3.62 9.27 9.75
N ASP A 168 4.83 8.86 9.40
CA ASP A 168 5.97 9.78 9.34
C ASP A 168 5.88 10.68 8.10
N ILE A 169 6.16 11.98 8.24
CA ILE A 169 6.15 12.95 7.14
C ILE A 169 7.07 12.57 5.98
N TYR A 170 8.25 11.99 6.24
CA TYR A 170 9.24 11.65 5.22
C TYR A 170 8.78 10.54 4.28
N THR A 171 7.84 9.71 4.72
CA THR A 171 7.17 8.72 3.85
C THR A 171 6.35 9.38 2.75
N THR A 172 5.88 10.61 2.97
CA THR A 172 5.08 11.37 2.00
C THR A 172 5.83 12.50 1.33
N ALA A 173 6.94 12.95 1.92
CA ALA A 173 7.80 14.03 1.43
C ALA A 173 9.00 13.55 0.61
N ALA A 174 9.43 12.29 0.79
CA ALA A 174 10.53 11.72 0.00
C ALA A 174 10.09 11.55 -1.47
N PRO A 175 10.89 12.03 -2.44
CA PRO A 175 10.58 11.88 -3.85
C PRO A 175 10.76 10.43 -4.27
N PHE A 176 9.81 9.91 -5.05
CA PHE A 176 9.98 8.65 -5.77
C PHE A 176 11.13 8.77 -6.78
N ARG A 177 11.97 7.74 -6.87
CA ARG A 177 13.11 7.69 -7.79
C ARG A 177 13.03 6.43 -8.63
N ARG A 178 12.99 6.58 -9.95
CA ARG A 178 13.20 5.46 -10.89
C ARG A 178 14.66 5.05 -10.89
N PHE A 179 14.92 3.75 -10.90
CA PHE A 179 16.26 3.17 -10.97
C PHE A 179 16.62 2.78 -12.41
N SER A 180 15.65 2.52 -13.30
CA SER A 180 15.89 2.19 -14.70
C SER A 180 14.93 2.92 -15.66
N SER A 181 15.38 3.22 -16.88
CA SER A 181 14.53 3.74 -17.97
C SER A 181 13.56 2.69 -18.53
N ASP A 182 13.78 1.41 -18.21
CA ASP A 182 13.23 0.27 -18.93
C ASP A 182 12.25 -0.57 -18.08
N VAL A 183 11.95 -0.16 -16.83
CA VAL A 183 10.86 -0.78 -16.05
C VAL A 183 9.56 -0.42 -16.76
N ALA A 184 9.09 -1.42 -17.50
CA ALA A 184 8.45 -1.26 -18.78
C ALA A 184 7.08 -0.59 -18.69
N THR A 185 6.73 0.07 -19.79
CA THR A 185 5.40 0.56 -20.14
C THR A 185 4.32 -0.55 -20.08
N ASP A 186 4.73 -1.82 -20.00
CA ASP A 186 3.87 -3.01 -20.02
C ASP A 186 3.25 -3.40 -18.66
N ILE A 187 3.74 -2.90 -17.51
CA ILE A 187 3.11 -3.18 -16.20
C ILE A 187 1.97 -2.20 -15.87
N TYR A 188 1.78 -1.16 -16.69
CA TYR A 188 0.80 -0.09 -16.48
C TYR A 188 -0.44 -0.20 -17.36
N SER A 189 -0.56 -1.24 -18.18
CA SER A 189 -1.76 -1.47 -18.99
C SER A 189 -2.89 -2.05 -18.13
N VAL A 190 -3.92 -1.22 -17.94
CA VAL A 190 -5.21 -1.52 -17.28
C VAL A 190 -6.06 -2.44 -18.15
#